data_AF-A0A7W0MQ07-F1
#
_entry.id   AF-A0A7W0MQ07-F1
#
_cell.length_a   1.000
_cell.length_b   1.000
_cell.length_c   1.000
_cell.angle_alpha   90.00
_cell.angle_beta   90.00
_cell.angle_gamma   90.00
#
_symmetry.space_group_name_H-M   'P 1'
#
loop_
_entity.id
_entity.type
_entity.pdbx_description
1 polymer ?
#
loop_
_entity_poly.entity_id
_entity_poly.type
_entity_poly.pdbx_seq_one_letter_code
_entity_poly.pdbx_strand_id
1 'polypeptide(L)'
;LRTGLGVFDTILPVARGQRIGIFAGSGVGKSSLLADLARGIEADIVVYALIGERGRELRDFTETALGADGMARAVVIAATSNQAPLIKRRAAWMAMATAEVFRDQGRHVLLMLDSLTRFAEAHREIALTGGEAPSLRAFPPSTANLIASLCERAGPGPFGKGDITGVFSVLVAGSDMDEPVADITRGVLDGHVVLDRGIAERGRFPAIDVRRSVSRSLPGIATAAENALLAKLRRVLTAYENAVLMIQTGLYVAGSDPSIDEAVALWPGLDAFFAERAPDGVAGSFARLGDILGSASRPGVSLNR
;
A
#
# COMPACT_ATOMS: atom_id res chain seq x y z
N LEU A 1 -6.50 3.42 11.55
CA LEU A 1 -6.13 2.12 12.15
C LEU A 1 -4.66 2.20 12.49
N ARG A 2 -4.24 1.71 13.66
CA ARG A 2 -2.82 1.49 13.93
C ARG A 2 -2.33 0.36 13.02
N THR A 3 -1.15 0.54 12.45
CA THR A 3 -0.55 -0.41 11.51
C THR A 3 0.82 -0.92 11.96
N GLY A 4 1.43 -0.29 12.98
CA GLY A 4 2.76 -0.64 13.46
C GLY A 4 3.91 -0.16 12.58
N LEU A 5 3.62 0.67 11.57
CA LEU A 5 4.59 1.30 10.67
C LEU A 5 4.42 2.81 10.73
N GLY A 6 5.50 3.56 11.01
CA GLY A 6 5.42 5.02 11.18
C GLY A 6 4.81 5.72 9.95
N VAL A 7 5.17 5.25 8.75
CA VAL A 7 4.65 5.78 7.48
C VAL A 7 3.13 5.56 7.31
N PHE A 8 2.60 4.43 7.74
CA PHE A 8 1.16 4.11 7.66
C PHE A 8 0.39 4.60 8.88
N ASP A 9 1.06 5.01 9.96
CA ASP A 9 0.41 5.64 11.10
C ASP A 9 0.32 7.17 10.94
N THR A 10 1.02 7.75 9.94
CA THR A 10 1.09 9.20 9.73
C THR A 10 0.78 9.67 8.30
N ILE A 11 1.58 9.25 7.32
CA ILE A 11 1.64 9.84 5.97
C ILE A 11 0.66 9.16 5.02
N LEU A 12 0.56 7.84 5.13
CA LEU A 12 -0.31 6.99 4.32
C LEU A 12 -1.30 6.21 5.21
N PRO A 13 -2.09 6.90 6.06
CA PRO A 13 -2.93 6.24 7.03
C PRO A 13 -4.05 5.42 6.42
N VAL A 14 -4.32 4.27 7.04
CA VAL A 14 -5.42 3.37 6.65
C VAL A 14 -6.59 3.56 7.61
N ALA A 15 -7.73 4.00 7.07
CA ALA A 15 -8.97 4.10 7.82
C ALA A 15 -9.71 2.75 7.86
N ARG A 16 -10.53 2.56 8.90
CA ARG A 16 -11.41 1.40 9.01
C ARG A 16 -12.45 1.46 7.89
N GLY A 17 -12.64 0.35 7.17
CA GLY A 17 -13.47 0.31 5.97
C GLY A 17 -12.83 0.89 4.70
N GLN A 18 -11.59 1.38 4.74
CA GLN A 18 -10.91 1.92 3.55
C GLN A 18 -10.48 0.80 2.60
N ARG A 19 -10.47 1.11 1.29
CA ARG A 19 -9.89 0.26 0.25
C ARG A 19 -8.60 0.90 -0.25
N ILE A 20 -7.46 0.23 -0.06
CA ILE A 20 -6.15 0.71 -0.49
C ILE A 20 -5.51 -0.24 -1.48
N GLY A 21 -4.79 0.32 -2.45
CA GLY A 21 -3.99 -0.45 -3.39
C GLY A 21 -2.52 -0.52 -2.98
N ILE A 22 -1.85 -1.66 -3.15
CA ILE A 22 -0.39 -1.79 -3.03
C ILE A 22 0.18 -2.13 -4.39
N PHE A 23 0.83 -1.16 -5.02
CA PHE A 23 1.37 -1.24 -6.36
C PHE A 23 2.85 -1.59 -6.25
N ALA A 24 3.21 -2.79 -6.68
CA ALA A 24 4.56 -3.31 -6.49
C ALA A 24 5.05 -4.11 -7.69
N GLY A 25 6.33 -3.94 -8.02
CA GLY A 25 7.04 -4.86 -8.90
C GLY A 25 7.44 -6.16 -8.20
N SER A 26 8.08 -7.06 -8.95
CA SER A 26 8.72 -8.24 -8.34
C SER A 26 9.95 -7.83 -7.53
N GLY A 27 10.13 -8.45 -6.36
CA GLY A 27 11.34 -8.31 -5.53
C GLY A 27 11.45 -7.04 -4.68
N VAL A 28 10.42 -6.19 -4.65
CA VAL A 28 10.47 -4.89 -3.91
C VAL A 28 9.90 -4.97 -2.48
N GLY A 29 9.64 -6.18 -1.96
CA GLY A 29 9.16 -6.38 -0.60
C GLY A 29 7.64 -6.36 -0.41
N LYS A 30 6.84 -6.57 -1.48
CA LYS A 30 5.36 -6.66 -1.42
C LYS A 30 4.87 -7.62 -0.34
N SER A 31 5.31 -8.87 -0.36
CA SER A 31 4.82 -9.92 0.54
C SER A 31 5.16 -9.62 2.00
N SER A 32 6.36 -9.09 2.26
CA SER A 32 6.78 -8.66 3.61
C SER A 32 5.91 -7.51 4.12
N LEU A 33 5.60 -6.52 3.27
CA LEU A 33 4.70 -5.42 3.65
C LEU A 33 3.28 -5.94 3.92
N LEU A 34 2.75 -6.84 3.10
CA LEU A 34 1.44 -7.45 3.33
C LEU A 34 1.40 -8.19 4.67
N ALA A 35 2.44 -8.96 5.01
CA ALA A 35 2.55 -9.63 6.30
C ALA A 35 2.69 -8.65 7.49
N ASP A 36 3.36 -7.53 7.30
CA ASP A 36 3.47 -6.49 8.32
C ASP A 36 2.13 -5.79 8.58
N LEU A 37 1.40 -5.43 7.52
CA LEU A 37 0.07 -4.85 7.65
C LEU A 37 -0.93 -5.83 8.28
N ALA A 38 -0.87 -7.11 7.89
CA ALA A 38 -1.68 -8.17 8.45
C ALA A 38 -1.56 -8.31 9.98
N ARG A 39 -0.32 -8.23 10.47
CA ARG A 39 -0.01 -8.34 11.90
C ARG A 39 -0.28 -7.05 12.65
N GLY A 40 0.03 -5.92 12.03
CA GLY A 40 -0.05 -4.61 12.68
C GLY A 40 -1.44 -3.97 12.68
N ILE A 41 -2.29 -4.29 11.70
CA ILE A 41 -3.68 -3.82 11.66
C ILE A 41 -4.52 -4.65 12.63
N GLU A 42 -5.11 -3.98 13.61
CA GLU A 42 -6.14 -4.55 14.46
C GLU A 42 -7.41 -4.81 13.65
N ALA A 43 -7.80 -6.09 13.56
CA ALA A 43 -9.01 -6.58 12.92
C ALA A 43 -9.47 -7.85 13.63
N ASP A 44 -10.77 -8.13 13.66
CA ASP A 44 -11.30 -9.34 14.30
C ASP A 44 -10.93 -10.59 13.52
N ILE A 45 -10.81 -10.47 12.20
CA ILE A 45 -10.45 -11.56 11.28
C ILE A 45 -9.74 -11.02 10.05
N VAL A 46 -8.82 -11.81 9.52
CA VAL A 46 -8.11 -11.50 8.27
C VAL A 46 -8.51 -12.52 7.20
N VAL A 47 -8.92 -12.04 6.02
CA VAL A 47 -9.25 -12.90 4.89
C VAL A 47 -8.21 -12.67 3.80
N TYR A 48 -7.48 -13.71 3.41
CA TYR A 48 -6.50 -13.66 2.33
C TYR A 48 -7.08 -14.27 1.06
N ALA A 49 -6.94 -13.56 -0.05
CA ALA A 49 -7.21 -14.06 -1.38
C ALA A 49 -5.90 -14.13 -2.16
N LEU A 50 -5.31 -15.32 -2.29
CA LEU A 50 -4.01 -15.54 -2.93
C LEU A 50 -4.21 -16.12 -4.34
N ILE A 51 -4.13 -15.26 -5.34
CA ILE A 51 -4.59 -15.52 -6.72
C ILE A 51 -3.38 -15.60 -7.65
N GLY A 52 -3.18 -16.76 -8.26
CA GLY A 52 -2.13 -16.99 -9.25
C GLY A 52 -0.72 -17.09 -8.69
N GLU A 53 -0.56 -17.14 -7.37
CA GLU A 53 0.73 -17.32 -6.70
C GLU A 53 1.25 -18.76 -6.85
N ARG A 54 2.57 -18.96 -6.71
CA ARG A 54 3.17 -20.30 -6.81
C ARG A 54 2.92 -21.05 -5.51
N GLY A 55 2.69 -22.36 -5.59
CA GLY A 55 2.37 -23.18 -4.40
C GLY A 55 3.42 -23.12 -3.28
N ARG A 56 4.71 -22.95 -3.62
CA ARG A 56 5.77 -22.75 -2.62
C ARG A 56 5.67 -21.40 -1.89
N GLU A 57 5.27 -20.35 -2.61
CA GLU A 57 5.12 -18.99 -2.06
C GLU A 57 3.90 -18.93 -1.16
N LEU A 58 2.83 -19.64 -1.53
CA LEU A 58 1.67 -19.87 -0.66
C LEU A 58 2.08 -20.56 0.64
N ARG A 59 2.83 -21.67 0.56
CA ARG A 59 3.28 -22.41 1.74
C ARG A 59 4.12 -21.54 2.67
N ASP A 60 5.14 -20.89 2.13
CA ASP A 60 6.03 -20.00 2.90
C ASP A 60 5.25 -18.85 3.55
N PHE A 61 4.28 -18.27 2.83
CA PHE A 61 3.41 -17.25 3.40
C PHE A 61 2.60 -17.77 4.60
N THR A 62 1.97 -18.94 4.48
CA THR A 62 1.12 -19.50 5.55
C THR A 62 1.92 -20.05 6.74
N GLU A 63 3.04 -20.72 6.48
CA GLU A 63 3.82 -21.42 7.52
C GLU A 63 4.85 -20.49 8.18
N THR A 64 5.48 -19.60 7.41
CA THR A 64 6.57 -18.73 7.90
C THR A 64 6.07 -17.31 8.18
N ALA A 65 5.46 -16.65 7.19
CA ALA A 65 5.15 -15.22 7.30
C ALA A 65 3.98 -14.95 8.24
N LEU A 66 2.91 -15.75 8.16
CA LEU A 66 1.79 -15.71 9.10
C LEU A 66 2.07 -16.52 10.37
N GLY A 67 2.61 -17.73 10.22
CA GLY A 67 2.82 -18.66 11.33
C GLY A 67 1.51 -19.07 12.02
N ALA A 68 1.63 -19.80 13.11
CA ALA A 68 0.46 -20.28 13.86
C ALA A 68 -0.39 -19.13 14.41
N ASP A 69 0.24 -18.09 14.95
CA ASP A 69 -0.45 -16.95 15.56
C ASP A 69 -1.22 -16.12 14.54
N GLY A 70 -0.62 -15.84 13.37
CA GLY A 70 -1.32 -15.14 12.28
C GLY A 70 -2.46 -15.97 11.72
N MET A 71 -2.27 -17.28 11.59
CA MET A 71 -3.30 -18.21 11.10
C MET A 71 -4.49 -18.39 12.05
N ALA A 72 -4.31 -18.17 13.36
CA ALA A 72 -5.37 -18.35 14.37
C ALA A 72 -6.61 -17.45 14.11
N ARG A 73 -6.42 -16.32 13.41
CA ARG A 73 -7.50 -15.41 13.00
C ARG A 73 -7.60 -15.21 11.49
N ALA A 74 -7.01 -16.10 10.69
CA ALA A 74 -6.97 -15.96 9.25
C ALA A 74 -7.82 -17.00 8.52
N VAL A 75 -8.46 -16.58 7.43
CA VAL A 75 -9.03 -17.46 6.42
C VAL A 75 -8.26 -17.26 5.12
N VAL A 76 -7.63 -18.31 4.61
CA VAL A 76 -6.83 -18.26 3.39
C VAL A 76 -7.57 -18.96 2.26
N ILE A 77 -7.93 -18.20 1.23
CA ILE A 77 -8.53 -18.71 -0.01
C ILE A 77 -7.50 -18.52 -1.11
N ALA A 78 -6.97 -19.63 -1.62
CA ALA A 78 -5.90 -19.61 -2.60
C ALA A 78 -6.31 -20.31 -3.89
N ALA A 79 -5.90 -19.74 -5.03
CA ALA A 79 -5.91 -20.38 -6.32
C ALA A 79 -4.53 -20.26 -6.97
N THR A 80 -3.81 -21.36 -7.10
CA THR A 80 -2.40 -21.35 -7.51
C THR A 80 -2.22 -21.08 -9.01
N SER A 81 -1.00 -20.71 -9.41
CA SER A 81 -0.65 -20.34 -10.79
C SER A 81 -0.99 -21.40 -11.84
N ASN A 82 -0.95 -22.69 -11.49
CA ASN A 82 -1.24 -23.82 -12.39
C ASN A 82 -2.74 -24.15 -12.50
N GLN A 83 -3.62 -23.50 -11.74
CA GLN A 83 -5.06 -23.74 -11.83
C GLN A 83 -5.70 -22.93 -12.96
N ALA A 84 -6.87 -23.41 -13.42
CA ALA A 84 -7.61 -22.79 -14.50
C ALA A 84 -8.02 -21.33 -14.16
N PRO A 85 -8.09 -20.44 -15.16
CA PRO A 85 -8.49 -19.03 -14.96
C PRO A 85 -9.82 -18.88 -14.22
N LEU A 86 -10.78 -19.77 -14.48
CA LEU A 86 -12.08 -19.75 -13.81
C LEU A 86 -11.96 -19.94 -12.29
N ILE A 87 -11.05 -20.82 -11.83
CA ILE A 87 -10.82 -21.06 -10.41
C ILE A 87 -10.16 -19.84 -9.77
N LYS A 88 -9.15 -19.26 -10.42
CA LYS A 88 -8.50 -18.02 -9.98
C LYS A 88 -9.49 -16.87 -9.82
N ARG A 89 -10.36 -16.66 -10.81
CA ARG A 89 -11.41 -15.64 -10.75
C ARG A 89 -12.41 -15.91 -9.62
N ARG A 90 -12.84 -17.16 -9.45
CA ARG A 90 -13.79 -17.55 -8.38
C ARG A 90 -13.20 -17.40 -6.97
N ALA A 91 -11.92 -17.69 -6.78
CA ALA A 91 -11.26 -17.56 -5.48
C ALA A 91 -11.33 -16.12 -4.93
N ALA A 92 -11.10 -15.11 -5.79
CA ALA A 92 -11.25 -13.70 -5.40
C ALA A 92 -12.68 -13.37 -4.93
N TRP A 93 -13.69 -13.82 -5.67
CA TRP A 93 -15.11 -13.63 -5.30
C TRP A 93 -15.48 -14.36 -4.02
N MET A 94 -14.96 -15.57 -3.82
CA MET A 94 -15.19 -16.36 -2.62
C MET A 94 -14.57 -15.70 -1.39
N ALA A 95 -13.37 -15.12 -1.52
CA ALA A 95 -12.74 -14.36 -0.45
C ALA A 95 -13.54 -13.11 -0.07
N MET A 96 -14.02 -12.34 -1.06
CA MET A 96 -14.89 -11.20 -0.78
C MET A 96 -16.19 -11.62 -0.09
N ALA A 97 -16.87 -12.66 -0.59
CA ALA A 97 -18.09 -13.18 0.04
C ALA A 97 -17.84 -13.67 1.48
N THR A 98 -16.68 -14.28 1.73
CA THR A 98 -16.27 -14.71 3.08
C THR A 98 -16.09 -13.51 4.00
N ALA A 99 -15.43 -12.44 3.53
CA ALA A 99 -15.27 -11.21 4.29
C ALA A 99 -16.62 -10.55 4.61
N GLU A 100 -17.55 -10.54 3.66
CA GLU A 100 -18.91 -10.01 3.88
C GLU A 100 -19.70 -10.78 4.94
N VAL A 101 -19.58 -12.11 4.99
CA VAL A 101 -20.23 -12.92 6.04
C VAL A 101 -19.76 -12.48 7.43
N PHE A 102 -18.46 -12.27 7.62
CA PHE A 102 -17.93 -11.82 8.91
C PHE A 102 -18.29 -10.36 9.21
N ARG A 103 -18.26 -9.47 8.20
CA ARG A 103 -18.74 -8.09 8.32
C ARG A 103 -20.20 -8.05 8.80
N ASP A 104 -21.06 -8.87 8.21
CA ASP A 104 -22.49 -8.91 8.51
C ASP A 104 -22.79 -9.52 9.90
N GLN A 105 -21.81 -10.17 10.51
CA GLN A 105 -21.81 -10.59 11.92
C GLN A 105 -21.31 -9.49 12.88
N GLY A 106 -21.03 -8.28 12.39
CA GLY A 106 -20.55 -7.16 13.20
C GLY A 106 -19.03 -7.06 13.30
N ARG A 107 -18.26 -7.89 12.59
CA ARG A 107 -16.80 -7.94 12.71
C ARG A 107 -16.10 -6.93 11.82
N HIS A 108 -14.98 -6.40 12.29
CA HIS A 108 -14.01 -5.73 11.44
C HIS A 108 -13.13 -6.76 10.74
N VAL A 109 -13.21 -6.78 9.42
CA VAL A 109 -12.47 -7.70 8.55
C VAL A 109 -11.37 -6.95 7.84
N LEU A 110 -10.15 -7.49 7.87
CA LEU A 110 -9.09 -7.10 6.95
C LEU A 110 -9.09 -8.07 5.76
N LEU A 111 -9.48 -7.61 4.58
CA LEU A 111 -9.37 -8.39 3.34
C LEU A 111 -8.05 -8.04 2.64
N MET A 112 -7.22 -9.03 2.39
CA MET A 112 -5.96 -8.88 1.66
C MET A 112 -6.01 -9.71 0.38
N LEU A 113 -6.14 -9.04 -0.77
CA LEU A 113 -6.21 -9.68 -2.07
C LEU A 113 -4.90 -9.50 -2.82
N ASP A 114 -4.23 -10.60 -3.12
CA ASP A 114 -2.97 -10.65 -3.83
C ASP A 114 -3.07 -11.60 -5.04
N SER A 115 -3.28 -11.13 -6.27
CA SER A 115 -3.37 -9.73 -6.71
C SER A 115 -4.56 -9.45 -7.62
N LEU A 116 -4.97 -8.19 -7.71
CA LEU A 116 -5.94 -7.72 -8.71
C LEU A 116 -5.42 -7.94 -10.13
N THR A 117 -4.11 -7.87 -10.36
CA THR A 117 -3.51 -8.17 -11.66
C THR A 117 -3.79 -9.62 -12.07
N ARG A 118 -3.55 -10.60 -11.20
CA ARG A 118 -3.84 -12.01 -11.50
C ARG A 118 -5.33 -12.29 -11.64
N PHE A 119 -6.17 -11.58 -10.90
CA PHE A 119 -7.63 -11.63 -11.05
C PHE A 119 -8.08 -11.09 -12.42
N ALA A 120 -7.56 -9.95 -12.84
CA ALA A 120 -7.86 -9.33 -14.13
C ALA A 120 -7.32 -10.16 -15.31
N GLU A 121 -6.11 -10.71 -15.20
CA GLU A 121 -5.54 -11.62 -16.20
C GLU A 121 -6.40 -12.88 -16.38
N ALA A 122 -6.83 -13.48 -15.26
CA ALA A 122 -7.71 -14.64 -15.31
C ALA A 122 -9.05 -14.31 -15.97
N HIS A 123 -9.60 -13.10 -15.74
CA HIS A 123 -10.79 -12.65 -16.44
C HIS A 123 -10.56 -12.41 -17.92
N ARG A 124 -9.43 -11.79 -18.30
CA ARG A 124 -9.04 -11.59 -19.70
C ARG A 124 -9.05 -12.91 -20.46
N GLU A 125 -8.42 -13.96 -19.94
CA GLU A 125 -8.40 -15.27 -20.60
C GLU A 125 -9.81 -15.86 -20.81
N ILE A 126 -10.68 -15.74 -19.80
CA ILE A 126 -12.07 -16.21 -19.86
C ILE A 126 -12.88 -15.40 -20.89
N ALA A 127 -12.78 -14.08 -20.85
CA ALA A 127 -13.55 -13.18 -21.70
C ALA A 127 -13.16 -13.30 -23.18
N LEU A 128 -11.86 -13.37 -23.47
CA LEU A 128 -11.36 -13.56 -24.83
C LEU A 128 -11.81 -14.91 -25.40
N THR A 129 -11.79 -15.98 -24.59
CA THR A 129 -12.32 -17.30 -24.99
C THR A 129 -13.85 -17.26 -25.18
N GLY A 130 -14.53 -16.40 -24.43
CA GLY A 130 -15.96 -16.11 -24.57
C GLY A 130 -16.33 -15.24 -25.76
N GLY A 131 -15.35 -14.77 -26.55
CA GLY A 131 -15.56 -13.98 -27.77
C GLY A 131 -15.57 -12.46 -27.56
N GLU A 132 -15.24 -11.95 -26.37
CA GLU A 132 -15.07 -10.51 -26.16
C GLU A 132 -13.80 -10.01 -26.85
N ALA A 133 -13.89 -8.91 -27.60
CA ALA A 133 -12.74 -8.35 -28.29
C ALA A 133 -11.75 -7.68 -27.33
N PRO A 134 -10.43 -7.84 -27.52
CA PRO A 134 -9.44 -7.10 -26.74
C PRO A 134 -9.48 -5.60 -27.05
N SER A 135 -9.22 -4.78 -26.03
CA SER A 135 -9.09 -3.32 -26.15
C SER A 135 -7.73 -2.87 -25.60
N LEU A 136 -7.72 -2.07 -24.52
CA LEU A 136 -6.53 -1.48 -23.90
C LEU A 136 -5.46 -2.52 -23.52
N ARG A 137 -4.35 -2.53 -24.28
CA ARG A 137 -3.23 -3.49 -24.11
C ARG A 137 -3.71 -4.95 -23.93
N ALA A 138 -4.66 -5.37 -24.77
CA ALA A 138 -5.27 -6.70 -24.78
C ALA A 138 -6.19 -7.06 -23.61
N PHE A 139 -6.52 -6.13 -22.71
CA PHE A 139 -7.61 -6.34 -21.74
C PHE A 139 -8.97 -6.07 -22.40
N PRO A 140 -9.99 -6.93 -22.15
CA PRO A 140 -11.34 -6.71 -22.63
C PRO A 140 -12.00 -5.52 -21.90
N PRO A 141 -12.96 -4.81 -22.54
CA PRO A 141 -13.71 -3.72 -21.91
C PRO A 141 -14.35 -4.08 -20.56
N SER A 142 -14.80 -5.32 -20.39
CA SER A 142 -15.39 -5.83 -19.15
C SER A 142 -14.45 -5.82 -17.93
N THR A 143 -13.13 -5.68 -18.13
CA THR A 143 -12.12 -5.67 -17.05
C THR A 143 -12.34 -4.57 -16.03
N ALA A 144 -12.70 -3.35 -16.48
CA ALA A 144 -12.91 -2.23 -15.57
C ALA A 144 -14.07 -2.50 -14.60
N ASN A 145 -15.21 -2.93 -15.14
CA ASN A 145 -16.39 -3.30 -14.35
C ASN A 145 -16.10 -4.48 -13.42
N LEU A 146 -15.30 -5.46 -13.85
CA LEU A 146 -14.92 -6.58 -12.99
C LEU A 146 -14.13 -6.12 -11.76
N ILE A 147 -13.11 -5.27 -11.94
CA ILE A 147 -12.29 -4.76 -10.84
C ILE A 147 -13.14 -3.90 -9.91
N ALA A 148 -13.93 -2.97 -10.47
CA ALA A 148 -14.81 -2.10 -9.70
C ALA A 148 -15.81 -2.90 -8.86
N SER A 149 -16.55 -3.82 -9.48
CA SER A 149 -17.57 -4.63 -8.80
C SER A 149 -17.01 -5.53 -7.69
N LEU A 150 -15.73 -5.94 -7.77
CA LEU A 150 -15.07 -6.64 -6.67
C LEU A 150 -14.68 -5.67 -5.56
N CYS A 151 -13.98 -4.57 -5.89
CA CYS A 151 -13.40 -3.68 -4.88
C CYS A 151 -14.48 -2.88 -4.12
N GLU A 152 -15.55 -2.47 -4.79
CA GLU A 152 -16.65 -1.68 -4.19
C GLU A 152 -17.45 -2.44 -3.12
N ARG A 153 -17.31 -3.77 -3.05
CA ARG A 153 -17.93 -4.60 -2.01
C ARG A 153 -17.23 -4.50 -0.65
N ALA A 154 -15.95 -4.11 -0.64
CA ALA A 154 -15.27 -3.73 0.59
C ALA A 154 -15.67 -2.32 1.01
N GLY A 155 -15.70 -2.06 2.31
CA GLY A 155 -16.21 -0.80 2.84
C GLY A 155 -16.83 -0.97 4.23
N PRO A 156 -17.29 0.14 4.83
CA PRO A 156 -18.20 0.10 5.96
C PRO A 156 -19.47 -0.69 5.63
N GLY A 157 -19.90 -1.53 6.55
CA GLY A 157 -21.17 -2.24 6.41
C GLY A 157 -22.37 -1.33 6.62
N PRO A 158 -23.59 -1.86 6.39
CA PRO A 158 -24.82 -1.18 6.78
C PRO A 158 -24.84 -0.85 8.29
N PHE A 159 -25.69 0.08 8.71
CA PHE A 159 -25.80 0.47 10.11
C PHE A 159 -25.95 -0.74 11.04
N GLY A 160 -25.11 -0.82 12.08
CA GLY A 160 -25.09 -1.92 13.05
C GLY A 160 -24.32 -3.17 12.58
N LYS A 161 -23.68 -3.15 11.40
CA LYS A 161 -22.77 -4.19 10.91
C LYS A 161 -21.31 -3.75 11.08
N GLY A 162 -20.40 -4.69 10.82
CA GLY A 162 -18.97 -4.44 10.84
C GLY A 162 -18.47 -3.79 9.56
N ASP A 163 -17.16 -3.87 9.30
CA ASP A 163 -16.51 -3.19 8.18
C ASP A 163 -15.52 -4.12 7.49
N ILE A 164 -15.29 -3.92 6.19
CA ILE A 164 -14.20 -4.58 5.47
C ILE A 164 -13.18 -3.50 5.09
N THR A 165 -12.01 -3.51 5.72
CA THR A 165 -10.84 -2.78 5.23
C THR A 165 -10.16 -3.64 4.16
N GLY A 166 -10.09 -3.14 2.93
CA GLY A 166 -9.54 -3.88 1.79
C GLY A 166 -8.13 -3.44 1.42
N VAL A 167 -7.21 -4.39 1.30
CA VAL A 167 -5.86 -4.19 0.77
C VAL A 167 -5.74 -5.01 -0.52
N PHE A 168 -5.57 -4.33 -1.64
CA PHE A 168 -5.54 -4.94 -2.95
C PHE A 168 -4.16 -4.75 -3.58
N SER A 169 -3.39 -5.82 -3.77
CA SER A 169 -2.11 -5.68 -4.46
C SER A 169 -2.33 -5.60 -5.97
N VAL A 170 -1.47 -4.83 -6.62
CA VAL A 170 -1.39 -4.69 -8.07
C VAL A 170 0.07 -4.88 -8.46
N LEU A 171 0.30 -5.81 -9.37
CA LEU A 171 1.62 -6.02 -9.96
C LEU A 171 1.85 -4.95 -11.03
N VAL A 172 2.88 -4.13 -10.86
CA VAL A 172 3.30 -3.11 -11.84
C VAL A 172 4.73 -3.40 -12.29
N ALA A 173 4.91 -3.71 -13.57
CA ALA A 173 6.23 -3.94 -14.11
C ALA A 173 7.01 -2.60 -14.15
N GLY A 174 8.21 -2.57 -13.54
CA GLY A 174 9.06 -1.37 -13.55
C GLY A 174 8.43 -0.13 -12.92
N SER A 175 7.46 -0.30 -12.02
CA SER A 175 6.69 0.82 -11.42
C SER A 175 5.90 1.66 -12.44
N ASP A 176 5.56 1.09 -13.60
CA ASP A 176 4.66 1.71 -14.60
C ASP A 176 3.21 1.68 -14.07
N MET A 177 2.67 2.85 -13.78
CA MET A 177 1.31 3.03 -13.25
C MET A 177 0.27 3.28 -14.36
N ASP A 178 0.71 3.36 -15.62
CA ASP A 178 -0.13 3.58 -16.80
C ASP A 178 -0.60 2.25 -17.42
N GLU A 179 -0.22 1.11 -16.83
CA GLU A 179 -0.77 -0.18 -17.19
C GLU A 179 -2.29 -0.26 -16.87
N PRO A 180 -3.12 -0.91 -17.71
CA PRO A 180 -4.58 -0.84 -17.59
C PRO A 180 -5.13 -1.22 -16.21
N VAL A 181 -4.61 -2.30 -15.61
CA VAL A 181 -5.06 -2.74 -14.28
C VAL A 181 -4.69 -1.70 -13.22
N ALA A 182 -3.49 -1.14 -13.30
CA ALA A 182 -3.03 -0.15 -12.35
C ALA A 182 -3.86 1.14 -12.44
N ASP A 183 -4.08 1.62 -13.66
CA ASP A 183 -4.87 2.83 -13.93
C ASP A 183 -6.32 2.69 -13.44
N ILE A 184 -7.01 1.62 -13.84
CA ILE A 184 -8.38 1.32 -13.40
C ILE A 184 -8.44 1.25 -11.87
N THR A 185 -7.50 0.54 -11.24
CA THR A 185 -7.50 0.34 -9.80
C THR A 185 -7.32 1.66 -9.04
N ARG A 186 -6.47 2.59 -9.53
CA ARG A 186 -6.33 3.92 -8.92
C ARG A 186 -7.62 4.74 -8.94
N GLY A 187 -8.45 4.55 -9.97
CA GLY A 187 -9.75 5.21 -10.07
C GLY A 187 -10.75 4.71 -9.01
N VAL A 188 -10.72 3.40 -8.74
CA VAL A 188 -11.70 2.71 -7.88
C VAL A 188 -11.36 2.79 -6.38
N LEU A 189 -10.08 2.78 -6.00
CA LEU A 189 -9.66 2.68 -4.60
C LEU A 189 -9.54 4.05 -3.90
N ASP A 190 -9.57 4.03 -2.57
CA ASP A 190 -9.51 5.22 -1.70
C ASP A 190 -8.06 5.68 -1.40
N GLY A 191 -7.09 5.15 -2.12
CA GLY A 191 -5.68 5.40 -1.90
C GLY A 191 -4.80 4.32 -2.50
N HIS A 192 -3.52 4.60 -2.61
CA HIS A 192 -2.53 3.65 -3.09
C HIS A 192 -1.16 3.88 -2.48
N VAL A 193 -0.41 2.79 -2.35
CA VAL A 193 0.98 2.76 -1.91
C VAL A 193 1.82 2.17 -3.03
N VAL A 194 2.84 2.91 -3.48
CA VAL A 194 3.77 2.48 -4.53
C VAL A 194 5.05 1.97 -3.87
N LEU A 195 5.43 0.74 -4.19
CA LEU A 195 6.73 0.18 -3.85
C LEU A 195 7.68 0.37 -5.01
N ASP A 196 8.79 1.04 -4.75
CA ASP A 196 9.78 1.41 -5.74
C ASP A 196 11.02 0.52 -5.69
N ARG A 197 11.48 0.09 -6.87
CA ARG A 197 12.66 -0.76 -6.99
C ARG A 197 13.94 -0.05 -6.58
N GLY A 198 14.11 1.22 -6.97
CA GLY A 198 15.32 1.97 -6.62
C GLY A 198 15.45 2.16 -5.10
N ILE A 199 14.33 2.30 -4.38
CA ILE A 199 14.32 2.34 -2.91
C ILE A 199 14.75 0.98 -2.32
N ALA A 200 14.20 -0.12 -2.85
CA ALA A 200 14.54 -1.47 -2.40
C ALA A 200 16.03 -1.81 -2.66
N GLU A 201 16.57 -1.43 -3.81
CA GLU A 201 17.99 -1.64 -4.17
C GLU A 201 18.97 -0.88 -3.27
N ARG A 202 18.53 0.24 -2.68
CA ARG A 202 19.30 0.96 -1.64
C ARG A 202 19.16 0.34 -0.24
N GLY A 203 18.35 -0.70 -0.08
CA GLY A 203 18.19 -1.43 1.17
C GLY A 203 17.14 -0.87 2.13
N ARG A 204 16.32 0.12 1.73
CA ARG A 204 15.23 0.64 2.58
C ARG A 204 13.97 -0.23 2.44
N PHE A 205 13.49 -0.78 3.55
CA PHE A 205 12.24 -1.56 3.61
C PHE A 205 11.33 -1.08 4.75
N PRO A 206 9.99 -0.98 4.53
CA PRO A 206 9.30 -1.20 3.25
C PRO A 206 9.70 -0.15 2.20
N ALA A 207 9.80 -0.59 0.94
CA ALA A 207 10.35 0.22 -0.16
C ALA A 207 9.34 1.23 -0.73
N ILE A 208 8.66 1.96 0.16
CA ILE A 208 7.54 2.85 -0.18
C ILE A 208 8.07 4.16 -0.75
N ASP A 209 7.61 4.54 -1.93
CA ASP A 209 7.74 5.91 -2.43
C ASP A 209 6.55 6.74 -1.93
N VAL A 210 6.77 7.49 -0.86
CA VAL A 210 5.74 8.34 -0.24
C VAL A 210 5.23 9.43 -1.16
N ARG A 211 6.02 9.85 -2.17
CA ARG A 211 5.66 10.94 -3.10
C ARG A 211 4.68 10.45 -4.15
N ARG A 212 4.83 9.19 -4.57
CA ARG A 212 3.95 8.50 -5.53
C ARG A 212 2.80 7.76 -4.86
N SER A 213 2.65 7.89 -3.55
CA SER A 213 1.63 7.23 -2.74
C SER A 213 0.65 8.25 -2.17
N VAL A 214 -0.58 7.83 -1.90
CA VAL A 214 -1.62 8.70 -1.35
C VAL A 214 -2.63 7.91 -0.52
N SER A 215 -3.08 8.48 0.60
CA SER A 215 -4.31 8.06 1.28
C SER A 215 -5.34 9.17 1.17
N ARG A 216 -6.50 8.89 0.54
CA ARG A 216 -7.59 9.86 0.39
C ARG A 216 -8.40 10.06 1.67
N SER A 217 -8.12 9.27 2.71
CA SER A 217 -8.67 9.51 4.06
C SER A 217 -8.12 10.79 4.69
N LEU A 218 -6.94 11.23 4.26
CA LEU A 218 -6.42 12.55 4.62
C LEU A 218 -7.06 13.63 3.75
N PRO A 219 -7.32 14.84 4.31
CA PRO A 219 -7.01 15.27 5.67
C PRO A 219 -8.03 14.85 6.73
N GLY A 220 -9.15 14.23 6.34
CA GLY A 220 -10.34 14.05 7.17
C GLY A 220 -10.18 13.19 8.43
N ILE A 221 -9.19 12.31 8.48
CA ILE A 221 -8.93 11.44 9.64
C ILE A 221 -7.84 11.96 10.60
N ALA A 222 -7.19 13.08 10.28
CA ALA A 222 -6.13 13.66 11.08
C ALA A 222 -6.59 14.96 11.75
N THR A 223 -6.04 15.27 12.91
CA THR A 223 -6.25 16.53 13.62
C THR A 223 -5.66 17.72 12.85
N ALA A 224 -6.03 18.95 13.24
CA ALA A 224 -5.48 20.15 12.62
C ALA A 224 -3.95 20.25 12.79
N ALA A 225 -3.42 19.87 13.96
CA ALA A 225 -1.98 19.88 14.23
C ALA A 225 -1.22 18.83 13.40
N GLU A 226 -1.75 17.62 13.30
CA GLU A 226 -1.19 16.56 12.45
C GLU A 226 -1.22 16.96 10.97
N ASN A 227 -2.33 17.54 10.50
CA ASN A 227 -2.43 18.04 9.13
C ASN A 227 -1.43 19.17 8.84
N ALA A 228 -1.14 20.04 9.81
CA ALA A 228 -0.11 21.06 9.67
C ALA A 228 1.31 20.45 9.54
N LEU A 229 1.61 19.41 10.32
CA LEU A 229 2.85 18.63 10.20
C LEU A 229 2.96 17.97 8.81
N LEU A 230 1.89 17.30 8.35
CA LEU A 230 1.85 16.65 7.03
C LEU A 230 1.97 17.67 5.89
N ALA A 231 1.42 18.88 6.04
CA ALA A 231 1.60 19.95 5.07
C ALA A 231 3.05 20.46 5.02
N LYS A 232 3.74 20.57 6.17
CA LYS A 232 5.18 20.85 6.21
C LYS A 232 5.97 19.74 5.52
N LEU A 233 5.69 18.47 5.84
CA LEU A 233 6.35 17.32 5.21
C LEU A 233 6.22 17.36 3.69
N ARG A 234 5.01 17.60 3.14
CA ARG A 234 4.79 17.67 1.69
C ARG A 234 5.66 18.74 1.03
N ARG A 235 5.76 19.93 1.64
CA ARG A 235 6.66 21.00 1.13
C ARG A 235 8.11 20.56 1.10
N VAL A 236 8.59 19.91 2.17
CA VAL A 236 9.95 19.37 2.26
C VAL A 236 10.20 18.29 1.20
N LEU A 237 9.25 17.37 1.01
CA LEU A 237 9.37 16.31 0.00
C LEU A 237 9.42 16.87 -1.42
N THR A 238 8.59 17.86 -1.74
CA THR A 238 8.60 18.54 -3.04
C THR A 238 9.91 19.28 -3.29
N ALA A 239 10.42 20.00 -2.28
CA ALA A 239 11.71 20.70 -2.40
C ALA A 239 12.87 19.71 -2.60
N TYR A 240 12.89 18.60 -1.85
CA TYR A 240 13.88 17.55 -2.03
C TYR A 240 13.83 16.97 -3.45
N GLU A 241 12.62 16.62 -3.93
CA GLU A 241 12.41 16.02 -5.25
C GLU A 241 12.93 16.90 -6.40
N ASN A 242 12.65 18.20 -6.34
CA ASN A 242 13.14 19.16 -7.32
C ASN A 242 14.68 19.26 -7.32
N ALA A 243 15.32 18.94 -6.19
CA ALA A 243 16.76 19.03 -6.02
C ALA A 243 17.51 17.70 -6.23
N VAL A 244 16.83 16.54 -6.24
CA VAL A 244 17.48 15.21 -6.30
C VAL A 244 18.50 15.12 -7.43
N LEU A 245 18.14 15.56 -8.63
CA LEU A 245 19.03 15.50 -9.79
C LEU A 245 20.29 16.36 -9.57
N MET A 246 20.12 17.59 -9.06
CA MET A 246 21.24 18.49 -8.77
C MET A 246 22.18 17.91 -7.70
N ILE A 247 21.62 17.27 -6.67
CA ILE A 247 22.39 16.61 -5.60
C ILE A 247 23.19 15.45 -6.19
N GLN A 248 22.56 14.60 -7.01
CA GLN A 248 23.19 13.42 -7.62
C GLN A 248 24.31 13.79 -8.60
N THR A 249 24.16 14.90 -9.33
CA THR A 249 25.18 15.39 -10.28
C THR A 249 26.22 16.30 -9.63
N GLY A 250 26.14 16.56 -8.32
CA GLY A 250 27.05 17.46 -7.60
C GLY A 250 26.89 18.95 -7.94
N LEU A 251 25.75 19.35 -8.52
CA LEU A 251 25.43 20.73 -8.89
C LEU A 251 24.72 21.51 -7.77
N TYR A 252 24.33 20.82 -6.69
CA TYR A 252 23.73 21.46 -5.52
C TYR A 252 24.76 22.29 -4.74
N VAL A 253 24.43 23.55 -4.47
CA VAL A 253 25.23 24.47 -3.66
C VAL A 253 24.40 24.91 -2.46
N ALA A 254 24.90 24.61 -1.25
CA ALA A 254 24.24 25.01 -0.02
C ALA A 254 24.11 26.54 0.09
N GLY A 255 22.98 27.02 0.58
CA GLY A 255 22.67 28.45 0.73
C GLY A 255 22.05 29.09 -0.51
N SER A 256 21.86 28.34 -1.60
CA SER A 256 21.25 28.85 -2.83
C SER A 256 19.72 28.96 -2.73
N ASP A 257 19.08 27.99 -2.08
CA ASP A 257 17.64 27.97 -1.85
C ASP A 257 17.36 27.41 -0.44
N PRO A 258 16.84 28.22 0.49
CA PRO A 258 16.56 27.79 1.86
C PRO A 258 15.61 26.59 1.96
N SER A 259 14.70 26.41 0.99
CA SER A 259 13.76 25.29 0.99
C SER A 259 14.44 23.98 0.59
N ILE A 260 15.37 24.04 -0.37
CA ILE A 260 16.19 22.89 -0.75
C ILE A 260 17.17 22.56 0.38
N ASP A 261 17.80 23.57 0.99
CA ASP A 261 18.72 23.37 2.10
C ASP A 261 18.02 22.68 3.29
N GLU A 262 16.83 23.14 3.67
CA GLU A 262 16.01 22.48 4.71
C GLU A 262 15.70 21.03 4.30
N ALA A 263 15.33 20.80 3.04
CA ALA A 263 14.95 19.48 2.56
C ALA A 263 16.12 18.50 2.54
N VAL A 264 17.30 18.93 2.10
CA VAL A 264 18.54 18.14 2.12
C VAL A 264 18.93 17.80 3.56
N ALA A 265 18.82 18.74 4.48
CA ALA A 265 19.13 18.52 5.89
C ALA A 265 18.18 17.52 6.56
N LEU A 266 16.88 17.57 6.23
CA LEU A 266 15.85 16.71 6.80
C LEU A 266 15.80 15.31 6.17
N TRP A 267 16.28 15.16 4.93
CA TRP A 267 16.09 13.93 4.16
C TRP A 267 16.61 12.66 4.85
N PRO A 268 17.81 12.61 5.45
CA PRO A 268 18.28 11.39 6.12
C PRO A 268 17.35 10.92 7.24
N GLY A 269 16.79 11.86 8.01
CA GLY A 269 15.82 11.56 9.06
C GLY A 269 14.48 11.09 8.51
N LEU A 270 14.00 11.71 7.43
CA LEU A 270 12.74 11.34 6.78
C LEU A 270 12.83 9.97 6.09
N ASP A 271 13.91 9.70 5.35
CA ASP A 271 14.10 8.41 4.66
C ASP A 271 14.19 7.26 5.69
N ALA A 272 14.86 7.48 6.82
CA ALA A 272 14.88 6.53 7.93
C ALA A 272 13.48 6.33 8.55
N PHE A 273 12.74 7.42 8.79
CA PHE A 273 11.37 7.36 9.35
C PHE A 273 10.41 6.54 8.48
N PHE A 274 10.54 6.59 7.16
CA PHE A 274 9.67 5.80 6.26
C PHE A 274 9.85 4.28 6.41
N ALA A 275 10.95 3.83 7.02
CA ALA A 275 11.20 2.43 7.38
C ALA A 275 10.95 2.11 8.86
N GLU A 276 10.63 3.12 9.68
CA GLU A 276 10.56 2.99 11.12
C GLU A 276 9.30 2.21 11.55
N ARG A 277 9.49 1.31 12.53
CA ARG A 277 8.38 0.65 13.23
C ARG A 277 7.71 1.66 14.17
N ALA A 278 6.41 1.49 14.43
CA ALA A 278 5.64 2.36 15.32
C ALA A 278 5.27 1.65 16.64
N PRO A 279 6.23 1.39 17.55
CA PRO A 279 5.94 0.75 18.85
C PRO A 279 5.07 1.61 19.76
N ASP A 280 5.13 2.95 19.60
CA ASP A 280 4.36 3.92 20.37
C ASP A 280 3.05 4.36 19.67
N GLY A 281 2.69 3.66 18.58
CA GLY A 281 1.46 3.88 17.83
C GLY A 281 1.40 5.21 17.09
N VAL A 282 0.18 5.66 16.80
CA VAL A 282 -0.10 6.84 15.96
C VAL A 282 0.47 8.12 16.57
N ALA A 283 0.18 8.38 17.85
CA ALA A 283 0.66 9.58 18.53
C ALA A 283 2.20 9.62 18.59
N GLY A 284 2.85 8.50 18.91
CA GLY A 284 4.31 8.42 18.90
C GLY A 284 4.91 8.62 17.51
N SER A 285 4.27 8.08 16.46
CA SER A 285 4.72 8.27 15.08
C SER A 285 4.64 9.74 14.64
N PHE A 286 3.57 10.45 15.01
CA PHE A 286 3.46 11.90 14.76
C PHE A 286 4.46 12.72 15.58
N ALA A 287 4.74 12.33 16.83
CA ALA A 287 5.76 12.98 17.64
C ALA A 287 7.16 12.83 17.00
N ARG A 288 7.53 11.62 16.57
CA ARG A 288 8.80 11.37 15.87
C ARG A 288 8.90 12.13 14.56
N LEU A 289 7.82 12.17 13.76
CA LEU A 289 7.77 12.99 12.55
C LEU A 289 7.96 14.49 12.87
N GLY A 290 7.36 14.96 13.96
CA GLY A 290 7.53 16.32 14.47
C GLY A 290 8.96 16.64 14.89
N ASP A 291 9.63 15.74 15.61
CA ASP A 291 11.03 15.91 16.01
C ASP A 291 11.95 16.05 14.79
N ILE A 292 11.75 15.21 13.78
CA ILE A 292 12.52 15.27 12.53
C ILE A 292 12.28 16.62 11.87
N LEU A 293 11.02 16.98 11.61
CA LEU A 293 10.68 18.24 10.94
C LEU A 293 11.07 19.50 11.75
N GLY A 294 11.22 19.39 13.07
CA GLY A 294 11.68 20.46 13.96
C GLY A 294 13.20 20.59 14.07
N SER A 295 13.96 19.55 13.72
CA SER A 295 15.42 19.52 13.87
C SER A 295 16.16 20.52 12.97
N ALA A 296 15.65 20.81 11.77
CA ALA A 296 16.22 21.80 10.85
C ALA A 296 16.12 23.26 11.33
N SER A 297 15.29 23.53 12.34
CA SER A 297 15.15 24.87 12.92
C SER A 297 16.29 25.24 13.87
N ARG A 298 17.25 24.35 14.13
CA ARG A 298 18.44 24.62 14.95
C ARG A 298 19.61 24.98 14.04
N PRO A 299 20.03 26.26 13.98
CA PRO A 299 21.17 26.64 13.17
C PRO A 299 22.46 26.09 13.81
N GLY A 300 23.17 25.24 13.06
CA GLY A 300 24.60 24.97 13.24
C GLY A 300 24.95 23.63 13.86
N VAL A 301 25.44 22.69 13.04
CA VAL A 301 26.81 22.15 13.17
C VAL A 301 27.33 21.85 11.77
N SER A 302 28.41 22.54 11.41
CA SER A 302 29.24 22.31 10.22
C SER A 302 29.61 20.83 10.08
N LEU A 303 29.13 20.17 9.02
CA LEU A 303 29.69 18.89 8.55
C LEU A 303 31.03 19.19 7.84
N ASN A 304 32.09 19.34 8.63
CA ASN A 304 33.47 19.22 8.17
C ASN A 304 34.19 18.32 9.17
N ARG A 305 34.37 17.05 8.78
CA ARG A 305 35.58 16.24 8.97
C ARG A 305 35.41 14.88 8.30
#